data_AF-A0A5C5ZYS6-F1
#
_entry.id   AF-A0A5C5ZYS6-F1
#
_cell.length_a   1.000
_cell.length_b   1.000
_cell.length_c   1.000
_cell.angle_alpha   90.00
_cell.angle_beta   90.00
_cell.angle_gamma   90.00
#
_symmetry.space_group_name_H-M   'P 1'
#
loop_
_entity.id
_entity.type
_entity.pdbx_description
1 polymer ?
#
loop_
_entity_poly.entity_id
_entity_poly.type
_entity_poly.pdbx_seq_one_letter_code
_entity_poly.pdbx_strand_id
1 'polypeptide(L)'
;MPERWADMGGVDWPASVWQCISAISIFSFGLIAYQIVDGFENVRKAREPTEAAKRIAIQCGIWISSIPFLFVILTVRTGVLDRYWMPLLPLVLVSLAESLLRPSASEVSRSPPALLATAPHRPPFAIAATCFLLILELSFSVVLVRDFLTFNARRWQQYEAWLDEGYIPHDIDGGRDMNAWFRSLEDVDTQMRPGGTKAWWTSFAKVAMSIGPRPGWRETGRLRWYAWIDQQEHEILLLEKR
;
A
#
# COMPACT_ATOMS: atom_id res chain seq x y z
N MET A 1 15.66 -1.12 -17.54
CA MET A 1 15.40 -0.98 -16.09
C MET A 1 14.09 -1.69 -15.84
N PRO A 2 13.88 -2.39 -14.71
CA PRO A 2 12.57 -2.92 -14.40
C PRO A 2 11.60 -1.73 -14.36
N GLU A 3 10.62 -1.72 -15.25
CA GLU A 3 9.68 -0.60 -15.42
C GLU A 3 8.63 -0.58 -14.30
N ARG A 4 8.56 -1.64 -13.49
CA ARG A 4 7.57 -1.83 -12.44
C ARG A 4 8.24 -2.15 -11.12
N TRP A 5 7.83 -1.46 -10.08
CA TRP A 5 8.31 -1.70 -8.71
C TRP A 5 7.83 -3.05 -8.15
N ALA A 6 6.89 -3.74 -8.81
CA ALA A 6 6.51 -5.13 -8.51
C ALA A 6 7.68 -6.10 -8.74
N ASP A 7 8.67 -5.70 -9.55
CA ASP A 7 9.91 -6.47 -9.77
C ASP A 7 10.86 -6.38 -8.56
N MET A 8 10.57 -5.55 -7.55
CA MET A 8 11.32 -5.50 -6.29
C MET A 8 10.96 -6.70 -5.42
N GLY A 9 11.64 -7.82 -5.68
CA GLY A 9 11.44 -9.11 -5.04
C GLY A 9 11.44 -10.28 -6.03
N GLY A 10 11.60 -10.03 -7.33
CA GLY A 10 11.58 -11.09 -8.35
C GLY A 10 10.23 -11.80 -8.51
N VAL A 11 9.18 -11.32 -7.84
CA VAL A 11 7.84 -11.90 -7.93
C VAL A 11 7.07 -11.21 -9.05
N ASP A 12 7.16 -11.80 -10.25
CA ASP A 12 6.39 -11.36 -11.41
C ASP A 12 4.98 -11.99 -11.34
N TRP A 13 4.02 -11.27 -10.75
CA TRP A 13 2.63 -11.75 -10.68
C TRP A 13 1.99 -11.70 -12.07
N PRO A 14 1.25 -12.75 -12.48
CA PRO A 14 0.54 -12.74 -13.75
C PRO A 14 -0.37 -11.51 -13.89
N ALA A 15 -0.49 -10.97 -15.11
CA ALA A 15 -1.37 -9.83 -15.39
C ALA A 15 -2.81 -10.04 -14.91
N SER A 16 -3.29 -11.29 -14.88
CA SER A 16 -4.61 -11.66 -14.37
C SER A 16 -4.79 -11.35 -12.87
N VAL A 17 -3.75 -11.50 -12.05
CA VAL A 17 -3.79 -11.18 -10.62
C VAL A 17 -4.00 -9.68 -10.43
N TRP A 18 -3.26 -8.86 -11.15
CA TRP A 18 -3.41 -7.40 -11.14
C TRP A 18 -4.76 -6.94 -11.68
N GLN A 19 -5.27 -7.59 -12.73
CA GLN A 19 -6.63 -7.35 -13.24
C GLN A 19 -7.70 -7.68 -12.19
N CYS A 20 -7.55 -8.79 -11.45
CA CYS A 20 -8.45 -9.14 -10.35
C CYS A 20 -8.41 -8.10 -9.22
N ILE A 21 -7.22 -7.70 -8.77
CA ILE A 21 -7.06 -6.66 -7.73
C ILE A 21 -7.69 -5.34 -8.19
N SER A 22 -7.47 -4.95 -9.45
CA SER A 22 -8.05 -3.74 -10.03
C SER A 22 -9.58 -3.82 -10.10
N ALA A 23 -10.13 -4.96 -10.54
CA ALA A 23 -11.57 -5.17 -10.61
C ALA A 23 -12.22 -5.14 -9.22
N ILE A 24 -11.60 -5.78 -8.22
CA ILE A 24 -12.05 -5.73 -6.82
C ILE A 24 -12.02 -4.29 -6.30
N SER A 25 -10.98 -3.52 -6.63
CA SER A 25 -10.85 -2.12 -6.20
C SER A 25 -11.89 -1.21 -6.85
N ILE A 26 -12.21 -1.41 -8.13
CA ILE A 26 -13.28 -0.68 -8.83
C ILE A 26 -14.64 -1.02 -8.23
N PHE A 27 -14.92 -2.32 -8.02
CA PHE A 27 -16.18 -2.77 -7.43
C PHE A 27 -16.36 -2.22 -6.01
N SER A 28 -15.29 -2.26 -5.23
CA SER A 28 -15.19 -1.66 -3.90
C SER A 28 -15.51 -0.17 -3.89
N PHE A 29 -14.93 0.58 -4.82
CA PHE A 29 -15.22 2.01 -4.97
C PHE A 29 -16.69 2.24 -5.34
N GLY A 30 -17.25 1.44 -6.24
CA GLY A 30 -18.67 1.48 -6.59
C GLY A 30 -19.59 1.21 -5.40
N LEU A 31 -19.24 0.24 -4.54
CA LEU A 31 -19.99 -0.08 -3.33
C LEU A 31 -19.97 1.07 -2.32
N ILE A 32 -18.79 1.68 -2.12
CA ILE A 32 -18.63 2.87 -1.27
C ILE A 32 -19.48 4.03 -1.82
N ALA A 33 -19.39 4.31 -3.12
CA ALA A 33 -20.16 5.38 -3.75
C ALA A 33 -21.67 5.15 -3.60
N TYR A 34 -22.14 3.90 -3.79
CA TYR A 34 -23.52 3.52 -3.57
C TYR A 34 -23.97 3.76 -2.11
N GLN A 35 -23.16 3.35 -1.13
CA GLN A 35 -23.47 3.57 0.29
C GLN A 35 -23.53 5.06 0.66
N ILE A 36 -22.68 5.89 0.07
CA ILE A 36 -22.75 7.35 0.25
C ILE A 36 -24.10 7.88 -0.26
N VAL A 37 -24.48 7.51 -1.48
CA VAL A 37 -25.73 7.96 -2.12
C VAL A 37 -26.95 7.48 -1.34
N ASP A 38 -27.02 6.19 -1.00
CA ASP A 38 -28.10 5.62 -0.19
C ASP A 38 -28.17 6.27 1.19
N GLY A 39 -27.01 6.52 1.81
CA GLY A 39 -26.92 7.25 3.07
C GLY A 39 -27.51 8.65 2.99
N PHE A 40 -27.17 9.42 1.95
CA PHE A 40 -27.74 10.75 1.71
C PHE A 40 -29.25 10.71 1.47
N GLU A 41 -29.73 9.75 0.68
CA GLU A 41 -31.16 9.59 0.45
C GLU A 41 -31.92 9.27 1.73
N ASN A 42 -31.36 8.40 2.58
CA ASN A 42 -31.95 8.03 3.86
C ASN A 42 -31.98 9.21 4.84
N VAL A 43 -30.90 10.00 4.91
CA VAL A 43 -30.87 11.24 5.71
C VAL A 43 -31.87 12.27 5.17
N ARG A 44 -31.97 12.43 3.85
CA ARG A 44 -32.92 13.37 3.22
C ARG A 44 -34.37 12.99 3.45
N LYS A 45 -34.69 11.70 3.47
CA LYS A 45 -36.05 11.18 3.73
C LYS A 45 -36.41 11.19 5.22
N ALA A 46 -35.44 11.26 6.12
CA ALA A 46 -35.69 11.35 7.55
C ALA A 46 -36.28 12.73 7.92
N ARG A 47 -37.51 12.75 8.46
CA ARG A 47 -38.20 13.98 8.89
C ARG A 47 -37.60 14.61 10.14
N GLU A 48 -36.92 13.82 10.97
CA GLU A 48 -36.20 14.30 12.16
C GLU A 48 -34.80 13.66 12.23
N PRO A 49 -33.79 14.39 12.74
CA PRO A 49 -32.42 13.89 12.87
C PRO A 49 -32.34 12.84 13.99
N THR A 50 -32.71 11.62 13.65
CA THR A 50 -32.52 10.45 14.50
C THR A 50 -31.01 10.18 14.67
N GLU A 51 -30.63 9.50 15.76
CA GLU A 51 -29.25 9.05 15.97
C GLU A 51 -28.74 8.16 14.80
N ALA A 52 -29.64 7.46 14.11
CA ALA A 52 -29.35 6.74 12.88
C ALA A 52 -28.95 7.68 11.73
N ALA A 53 -29.68 8.78 11.53
CA ALA A 53 -29.36 9.79 10.51
C ALA A 53 -28.01 10.48 10.78
N LYS A 54 -27.69 10.76 12.05
CA LYS A 54 -26.39 11.33 12.44
C LYS A 54 -25.23 10.36 12.14
N ARG A 55 -25.37 9.07 12.46
CA ARG A 55 -24.35 8.05 12.16
C ARG A 55 -24.14 7.86 10.66
N ILE A 56 -25.22 7.83 9.89
CA ILE A 56 -25.16 7.75 8.42
C ILE A 56 -24.44 8.98 7.85
N ALA A 57 -24.75 10.19 8.35
CA ALA A 57 -24.08 11.41 7.91
C ALA A 57 -22.58 11.42 8.25
N ILE A 58 -22.19 10.92 9.44
CA ILE A 58 -20.78 10.76 9.82
C ILE A 58 -20.07 9.76 8.89
N GLN A 59 -20.70 8.63 8.57
CA GLN A 59 -20.15 7.65 7.64
C GLN A 59 -19.98 8.23 6.23
N CYS A 60 -21.01 8.89 5.69
CA CYS A 60 -20.90 9.58 4.41
C CYS A 60 -19.78 10.64 4.44
N GLY A 61 -19.62 11.35 5.56
CA GLY A 61 -18.53 12.31 5.76
C GLY A 61 -17.15 11.67 5.72
N ILE A 62 -16.95 10.55 6.42
CA ILE A 62 -15.70 9.77 6.38
C ILE A 62 -15.42 9.32 4.94
N TRP A 63 -16.41 8.73 4.26
CA TRP A 63 -16.26 8.25 2.90
C TRP A 63 -15.93 9.34 1.88
N ILE A 64 -16.64 10.47 1.96
CA ILE A 64 -16.38 11.64 1.11
C ILE A 64 -14.98 12.18 1.38
N SER A 65 -14.54 12.23 2.65
CA SER A 65 -13.19 12.72 3.00
C SER A 65 -12.06 11.82 2.46
N SER A 66 -12.32 10.52 2.29
CA SER A 66 -11.38 9.61 1.64
C SER A 66 -11.28 9.78 0.11
N ILE A 67 -12.30 10.33 -0.57
CA ILE A 67 -12.26 10.50 -2.05
C ILE A 67 -11.15 11.46 -2.51
N PRO A 68 -10.97 12.66 -1.94
CA PRO A 68 -9.84 13.54 -2.26
C PRO A 68 -8.50 12.89 -1.98
N PHE A 69 -8.38 12.10 -0.90
CA PHE A 69 -7.16 11.37 -0.59
C PHE A 69 -6.81 10.35 -1.68
N LEU A 70 -7.81 9.60 -2.15
CA LEU A 70 -7.66 8.68 -3.28
C LEU A 70 -7.35 9.41 -4.58
N PHE A 71 -7.99 10.56 -4.83
CA PHE A 71 -7.77 11.35 -6.01
C PHE A 71 -6.37 11.97 -6.03
N VAL A 72 -5.86 12.45 -4.88
CA VAL A 72 -4.47 12.92 -4.72
C VAL A 72 -3.50 11.77 -4.99
N ILE A 73 -3.75 10.59 -4.43
CA ILE A 73 -2.94 9.40 -4.69
C ILE A 73 -2.93 9.01 -6.18
N LEU A 74 -4.07 9.12 -6.87
CA LEU A 74 -4.18 8.82 -8.31
C LEU A 74 -3.60 9.91 -9.22
N THR A 75 -3.55 11.17 -8.77
CA THR A 75 -3.08 12.31 -9.57
C THR A 75 -1.60 12.63 -9.39
N VAL A 76 -0.96 12.13 -8.33
CA VAL A 76 0.51 12.13 -8.22
C VAL A 76 1.08 11.19 -9.30
N ARG A 77 1.56 11.83 -10.37
CA ARG A 77 1.81 11.36 -11.75
C ARG A 77 2.71 10.12 -11.96
N THR A 78 2.39 9.44 -13.09
CA THR A 78 3.24 8.65 -14.01
C THR A 78 3.90 7.36 -13.53
N GLY A 79 3.11 6.52 -12.87
CA GLY A 79 3.42 5.10 -12.76
C GLY A 79 2.23 4.45 -12.10
N VAL A 80 1.43 3.71 -12.88
CA VAL A 80 0.32 2.91 -12.35
C VAL A 80 0.93 1.90 -11.38
N LEU A 81 1.03 2.30 -10.13
CA LEU A 81 1.64 1.55 -9.06
C LEU A 81 0.50 0.83 -8.36
N ASP A 82 0.43 -0.47 -8.63
CA ASP A 82 -0.50 -1.46 -8.07
C ASP A 82 -0.79 -1.34 -6.56
N ARG A 83 0.14 -0.76 -5.80
CA ARG A 83 0.08 -0.64 -4.34
C ARG A 83 -0.81 0.48 -3.80
N TYR A 84 -1.13 1.48 -4.59
CA TYR A 84 -1.89 2.65 -4.11
C TYR A 84 -3.38 2.37 -3.93
N TRP A 85 -3.86 1.21 -4.37
CA TRP A 85 -5.20 0.68 -4.08
C TRP A 85 -5.27 -0.08 -2.76
N MET A 86 -4.14 -0.52 -2.18
CA MET A 86 -4.12 -1.24 -0.91
C MET A 86 -4.76 -0.47 0.27
N PRO A 87 -4.64 0.87 0.40
CA PRO A 87 -5.34 1.61 1.44
C PRO A 87 -6.88 1.55 1.35
N LEU A 88 -7.44 1.20 0.18
CA LEU A 88 -8.88 1.03 0.02
C LEU A 88 -9.39 -0.29 0.58
N LEU A 89 -8.58 -1.34 0.56
CA LEU A 89 -9.01 -2.67 1.00
C LEU A 89 -9.44 -2.66 2.48
N PRO A 90 -8.70 -2.09 3.45
CA PRO A 90 -9.16 -1.96 4.83
C PRO A 90 -10.49 -1.21 4.94
N LEU A 91 -10.66 -0.13 4.19
CA LEU A 91 -11.88 0.66 4.22
C LEU A 91 -13.07 -0.17 3.74
N VAL A 92 -12.92 -0.89 2.63
CA VAL A 92 -13.96 -1.78 2.10
C VAL A 92 -14.29 -2.91 3.06
N LEU A 93 -13.27 -3.49 3.71
CA LEU A 93 -13.49 -4.53 4.71
C LEU A 93 -14.28 -4.00 5.92
N VAL A 94 -14.00 -2.77 6.36
CA VAL A 94 -14.76 -2.09 7.42
C VAL A 94 -16.18 -1.75 6.96
N SER A 95 -16.37 -1.30 5.72
CA SER A 95 -17.67 -1.05 5.12
C SER A 95 -18.52 -2.31 5.03
N LEU A 96 -17.93 -3.40 4.52
CA LEU A 96 -18.57 -4.70 4.39
C LEU A 96 -18.93 -5.23 5.77
N ALA A 97 -18.00 -5.16 6.73
CA ALA A 97 -18.25 -5.47 8.12
C ALA A 97 -19.46 -4.70 8.67
N GLU A 98 -19.47 -3.39 8.51
CA GLU A 98 -20.55 -2.56 9.03
C GLU A 98 -21.92 -2.91 8.40
N SER A 99 -21.96 -3.10 7.08
CA SER A 99 -23.18 -3.48 6.37
C SER A 99 -23.70 -4.86 6.77
N LEU A 100 -22.80 -5.81 7.03
CA LEU A 100 -23.16 -7.15 7.53
C LEU A 100 -23.56 -7.13 9.01
N LEU A 101 -23.09 -6.15 9.79
CA LEU A 101 -23.38 -5.99 11.22
C LEU A 101 -24.62 -5.12 11.49
N ARG A 102 -25.14 -4.40 10.48
CA ARG A 102 -26.32 -3.55 10.59
C ARG A 102 -27.58 -4.40 10.84
N PRO A 103 -28.37 -4.11 11.90
CA PRO A 103 -29.68 -4.73 12.07
C PRO A 103 -30.60 -4.34 10.90
N SER A 104 -31.38 -5.27 10.39
CA SER A 104 -32.32 -4.97 9.31
C SER A 104 -33.41 -4.02 9.81
N ALA A 105 -33.67 -2.92 9.10
CA ALA A 105 -34.66 -1.92 9.49
C ALA A 105 -36.08 -2.49 9.67
N SER A 106 -36.36 -3.66 9.06
CA SER A 106 -37.61 -4.40 9.22
C SER A 106 -37.76 -5.10 10.58
N GLU A 107 -36.68 -5.33 11.32
CA GLU A 107 -36.69 -6.01 12.63
C GLU A 107 -36.95 -5.05 13.79
N VAL A 108 -36.51 -3.79 13.66
CA VAL A 108 -36.66 -2.75 14.70
C VAL A 108 -38.09 -2.23 14.80
N SER A 109 -38.85 -2.26 13.70
CA SER A 109 -40.21 -1.67 13.63
C SER A 109 -41.33 -2.62 14.06
N ARG A 110 -41.06 -3.93 14.24
CA ARG A 110 -42.10 -4.95 14.52
C ARG A 110 -42.07 -5.56 15.92
N SER A 111 -41.09 -5.24 16.75
CA SER A 111 -40.92 -5.89 18.05
C SER A 111 -41.37 -4.99 19.22
N PRO A 112 -42.32 -5.43 20.07
CA PRO A 112 -42.69 -4.68 21.27
C PRO A 112 -41.50 -4.60 22.26
N PRO A 113 -41.44 -3.57 23.13
CA PRO A 113 -40.26 -3.26 23.96
C PRO A 113 -39.83 -4.39 24.93
N ALA A 114 -40.69 -5.37 25.21
CA ALA A 114 -40.39 -6.52 26.05
C ALA A 114 -39.64 -7.68 25.33
N LEU A 115 -39.60 -7.71 23.99
CA LEU A 115 -38.92 -8.74 23.19
C LEU A 115 -37.54 -8.31 22.67
N LEU A 116 -37.07 -7.11 23.01
CA LEU A 116 -35.73 -6.61 22.65
C LEU A 116 -34.58 -7.41 23.30
N ALA A 117 -34.86 -8.26 24.29
CA ALA A 117 -33.88 -9.18 24.87
C ALA A 117 -33.54 -10.37 23.97
N THR A 118 -34.36 -10.65 22.94
CA THR A 118 -34.14 -11.71 21.96
C THR A 118 -33.98 -11.10 20.56
N ALA A 119 -33.14 -10.06 20.45
CA ALA A 119 -32.74 -9.55 19.14
C ALA A 119 -32.23 -10.71 18.28
N PRO A 120 -32.64 -10.81 17.00
CA PRO A 120 -32.21 -11.89 16.13
C PRO A 120 -30.68 -11.93 16.17
N HIS A 121 -30.16 -13.07 16.62
CA HIS A 121 -28.73 -13.32 16.65
C HIS A 121 -28.21 -13.00 15.25
N ARG A 122 -27.39 -11.94 15.15
CA ARG A 122 -26.63 -11.64 13.93
C ARG A 122 -26.03 -12.95 13.45
N PRO A 123 -26.05 -13.25 12.14
CA PRO A 123 -25.53 -14.52 11.67
C PRO A 123 -24.06 -14.58 12.14
N PRO A 124 -23.69 -15.52 13.02
CA PRO A 124 -22.35 -15.59 13.59
C PRO A 124 -21.27 -15.66 12.50
N PHE A 125 -21.68 -16.14 11.31
CA PHE A 125 -20.93 -16.12 10.08
C PHE A 125 -20.45 -14.73 9.63
N ALA A 126 -21.28 -13.69 9.69
CA ALA A 126 -20.89 -12.34 9.25
C ALA A 126 -19.79 -11.74 10.13
N ILE A 127 -19.96 -11.86 11.45
CA ILE A 127 -18.95 -11.42 12.43
C ILE A 127 -17.65 -12.20 12.22
N ALA A 128 -17.75 -13.53 12.07
CA ALA A 128 -16.60 -14.39 11.85
C ALA A 128 -15.86 -14.04 10.54
N ALA A 129 -16.59 -13.81 9.44
CA ALA A 129 -16.03 -13.44 8.14
C ALA A 129 -15.31 -12.08 8.21
N THR A 130 -15.91 -11.08 8.85
CA THR A 130 -15.26 -9.79 9.11
C THR A 130 -13.98 -9.94 9.90
N CYS A 131 -14.03 -10.65 11.04
CA CYS A 131 -12.85 -10.83 11.88
C CYS A 131 -11.74 -11.56 11.12
N PHE A 132 -12.10 -12.57 10.34
CA PHE A 132 -11.17 -13.28 9.48
C PHE A 132 -10.49 -12.37 8.46
N LEU A 133 -11.26 -11.53 7.75
CA LEU A 133 -10.70 -10.61 6.76
C LEU A 133 -9.77 -9.56 7.39
N LEU A 134 -10.13 -9.04 8.58
CA LEU A 134 -9.27 -8.10 9.31
C LEU A 134 -7.98 -8.76 9.80
N ILE A 135 -8.05 -10.00 10.30
CA ILE A 135 -6.88 -10.77 10.70
C ILE A 135 -5.97 -11.04 9.50
N LEU A 136 -6.55 -11.40 8.35
CA LEU A 136 -5.81 -11.63 7.13
C LEU A 136 -5.08 -10.36 6.66
N GLU A 137 -5.78 -9.23 6.62
CA GLU A 137 -5.22 -7.92 6.24
C GLU A 137 -4.09 -7.49 7.18
N LEU A 138 -4.31 -7.63 8.50
CA LEU A 138 -3.29 -7.32 9.50
C LEU A 138 -2.05 -8.22 9.32
N SER A 139 -2.27 -9.52 9.12
CA SER A 139 -1.17 -10.48 8.92
C SER A 139 -0.36 -10.15 7.67
N PHE A 140 -1.04 -9.84 6.57
CA PHE A 140 -0.40 -9.45 5.31
C PHE A 140 0.38 -8.14 5.45
N SER A 141 -0.22 -7.14 6.11
CA SER A 141 0.44 -5.86 6.40
C SER A 141 1.70 -6.05 7.24
N VAL A 142 1.65 -6.87 8.30
CA VAL A 142 2.80 -7.16 9.16
C VAL A 142 3.92 -7.84 8.36
N VAL A 143 3.59 -8.84 7.55
CA VAL A 143 4.55 -9.56 6.70
C VAL A 143 5.24 -8.61 5.72
N LEU A 144 4.47 -7.83 4.96
CA LEU A 144 5.03 -6.92 3.96
C LEU A 144 5.85 -5.78 4.58
N VAL A 145 5.37 -5.18 5.68
CA VAL A 145 6.11 -4.12 6.39
C VAL A 145 7.42 -4.67 6.92
N ARG A 146 7.40 -5.86 7.54
CA ARG A 146 8.62 -6.51 8.04
C ARG A 146 9.62 -6.77 6.91
N ASP A 147 9.17 -7.31 5.78
CA ASP A 147 10.05 -7.60 4.65
C ASP A 147 10.63 -6.33 4.04
N PHE A 148 9.81 -5.29 3.88
CA PHE A 148 10.25 -3.98 3.43
C PHE A 148 11.29 -3.36 4.38
N LEU A 149 11.05 -3.40 5.69
CA LEU A 149 12.00 -2.87 6.68
C LEU A 149 13.30 -3.67 6.69
N THR A 150 13.22 -5.00 6.58
CA THR A 150 14.41 -5.87 6.55
C THR A 150 15.26 -5.58 5.30
N PHE A 151 14.62 -5.49 4.13
CA PHE A 151 15.27 -5.12 2.87
C PHE A 151 15.98 -3.76 2.96
N ASN A 152 15.30 -2.74 3.51
CA ASN A 152 15.88 -1.42 3.67
C ASN A 152 17.01 -1.40 4.69
N ALA A 153 16.88 -2.11 5.82
CA ALA A 153 17.93 -2.20 6.83
C ALA A 153 19.22 -2.81 6.26
N ARG A 154 19.12 -3.87 5.46
CA ARG A 154 20.29 -4.48 4.80
C ARG A 154 20.98 -3.53 3.83
N ARG A 155 20.22 -2.84 3.00
CA ARG A 155 20.78 -1.84 2.09
C ARG A 155 21.45 -0.69 2.86
N TRP A 156 20.86 -0.28 3.99
CA TRP A 156 21.38 0.83 4.78
C TRP A 156 22.70 0.46 5.44
N GLN A 157 22.77 -0.73 6.04
CA GLN A 157 24.01 -1.29 6.59
C GLN A 157 25.14 -1.33 5.55
N GLN A 158 24.84 -1.74 4.32
CA GLN A 158 25.85 -1.74 3.26
C GLN A 158 26.25 -0.34 2.81
N TYR A 159 25.30 0.60 2.77
CA TYR A 159 25.60 1.99 2.45
C TYR A 159 26.58 2.57 3.47
N GLU A 160 26.33 2.36 4.77
CA GLU A 160 27.24 2.76 5.85
C GLU A 160 28.61 2.08 5.73
N ALA A 161 28.65 0.79 5.43
CA ALA A 161 29.91 0.08 5.20
C ALA A 161 30.74 0.72 4.07
N TRP A 162 30.11 1.14 2.98
CA TRP A 162 30.81 1.87 1.92
C TRP A 162 31.29 3.26 2.35
N LEU A 163 30.52 3.97 3.17
CA LEU A 163 31.00 5.23 3.74
C LEU A 163 32.23 5.02 4.61
N ASP A 164 32.25 3.96 5.42
CA ASP A 164 33.37 3.58 6.28
C ASP A 164 34.61 3.15 5.46
N GLU A 165 34.41 2.55 4.29
CA GLU A 165 35.46 2.26 3.30
C GLU A 165 36.00 3.51 2.58
N GLY A 166 35.41 4.68 2.83
CA GLY A 166 35.84 5.97 2.30
C GLY A 166 35.14 6.40 1.01
N TYR A 167 34.12 5.67 0.55
CA TYR A 167 33.26 6.15 -0.52
C TYR A 167 32.45 7.36 -0.03
N ILE A 168 32.34 8.38 -0.86
CA ILE A 168 31.43 9.50 -0.59
C ILE A 168 30.02 9.17 -1.13
N PRO A 169 28.94 9.81 -0.63
CA PRO A 169 27.58 9.57 -1.12
C PRO A 169 27.43 9.64 -2.65
N HIS A 170 28.26 10.46 -3.29
CA HIS A 170 28.30 10.62 -4.74
C HIS A 170 28.78 9.39 -5.51
N ASP A 171 29.61 8.56 -4.87
CA ASP A 171 30.18 7.33 -5.44
C ASP A 171 29.25 6.12 -5.28
N ILE A 172 28.14 6.26 -4.54
CA ILE A 172 27.26 5.15 -4.18
C ILE A 172 25.91 5.27 -4.91
N ASP A 173 25.48 4.20 -5.57
CA ASP A 173 24.10 4.01 -6.01
C ASP A 173 23.38 2.99 -5.11
N GLY A 174 22.70 3.48 -4.07
CA GLY A 174 21.89 2.68 -3.16
C GLY A 174 20.45 2.45 -3.64
N GLY A 175 20.12 2.91 -4.85
CA GLY A 175 18.75 3.05 -5.33
C GLY A 175 18.10 4.38 -4.94
N ARG A 176 16.97 4.67 -5.57
CA ARG A 176 16.33 5.99 -5.56
C ARG A 176 16.16 6.58 -4.16
N ASP A 177 15.59 5.82 -3.23
CA ASP A 177 15.19 6.35 -1.92
C ASP A 177 16.41 6.66 -1.03
N MET A 178 17.45 5.82 -1.08
CA MET A 178 18.71 6.09 -0.35
C MET A 178 19.47 7.25 -0.97
N ASN A 179 19.58 7.27 -2.31
CA ASN A 179 20.24 8.35 -3.01
C ASN A 179 19.53 9.69 -2.72
N ALA A 180 18.20 9.71 -2.72
CA ALA A 180 17.43 10.90 -2.34
C ALA A 180 17.69 11.32 -0.89
N TRP A 181 17.71 10.37 0.05
CA TRP A 181 17.96 10.67 1.46
C TRP A 181 19.30 11.38 1.68
N PHE A 182 20.37 10.85 1.11
CA PHE A 182 21.71 11.39 1.32
C PHE A 182 22.03 12.61 0.44
N ARG A 183 21.28 12.84 -0.65
CA ARG A 183 21.71 13.76 -1.72
C ARG A 183 20.62 14.67 -2.26
N SER A 184 19.44 14.68 -1.65
CA SER A 184 18.33 15.57 -2.01
C SER A 184 18.71 17.05 -1.97
N LEU A 185 19.60 17.44 -1.06
CA LEU A 185 20.08 18.82 -0.94
C LEU A 185 21.02 19.23 -2.08
N GLU A 186 21.67 18.28 -2.76
CA GLU A 186 22.61 18.56 -3.85
C GLU A 186 21.89 18.86 -5.18
N ASP A 187 20.72 18.25 -5.39
CA ASP A 187 20.08 18.16 -6.70
C ASP A 187 18.60 17.78 -6.55
N VAL A 188 17.80 18.76 -6.13
CA VAL A 188 16.34 18.61 -5.91
C VAL A 188 15.62 18.19 -7.19
N ASP A 189 16.09 18.70 -8.34
CA ASP A 189 15.45 18.51 -9.64
C ASP A 189 15.92 17.22 -10.34
N THR A 190 16.87 16.48 -9.77
CA THR A 190 17.42 15.22 -10.30
C THR A 190 17.99 15.33 -11.71
N GLN A 191 18.49 16.52 -12.05
CA GLN A 191 18.90 16.85 -13.42
C GLN A 191 20.14 16.03 -13.83
N MET A 192 20.30 15.90 -15.15
CA MET A 192 21.52 15.30 -15.70
C MET A 192 22.70 16.24 -15.44
N ARG A 193 23.69 15.76 -14.71
CA ARG A 193 24.86 16.56 -14.31
C ARG A 193 25.86 16.73 -15.45
N PRO A 194 26.62 17.84 -15.51
CA PRO A 194 27.71 18.01 -16.46
C PRO A 194 28.71 16.84 -16.35
N GLY A 195 28.93 16.12 -17.46
CA GLY A 195 29.79 14.93 -17.51
C GLY A 195 29.15 13.63 -17.01
N GLY A 196 27.92 13.67 -16.52
CA GLY A 196 27.13 12.48 -16.19
C GLY A 196 26.53 11.83 -17.44
N THR A 197 26.28 10.52 -17.39
CA THR A 197 25.67 9.76 -18.51
C THR A 197 24.19 9.46 -18.30
N LYS A 198 23.64 9.82 -17.14
CA LYS A 198 22.24 9.59 -16.77
C LYS A 198 21.69 10.82 -16.04
N ALA A 199 20.38 11.02 -16.11
CA ALA A 199 19.66 11.78 -15.09
C ALA A 199 19.71 10.99 -13.76
N TRP A 200 19.38 11.64 -12.63
CA TRP A 200 19.44 11.07 -11.26
C TRP A 200 20.82 10.98 -10.61
N TRP A 201 20.83 10.69 -9.30
CA TRP A 201 22.04 10.56 -8.48
C TRP A 201 23.01 9.44 -8.89
N THR A 202 22.68 8.60 -9.86
CA THR A 202 23.46 7.40 -10.21
C THR A 202 24.64 7.63 -11.17
N SER A 203 24.76 8.81 -11.77
CA SER A 203 25.63 9.03 -12.94
C SER A 203 27.12 8.84 -12.68
N PHE A 204 27.55 9.09 -11.44
CA PHE A 204 28.94 9.01 -11.02
C PHE A 204 29.21 7.88 -10.02
N ALA A 205 28.23 7.01 -9.81
CA ALA A 205 28.40 5.89 -8.90
C ALA A 205 29.55 4.98 -9.36
N LYS A 206 30.39 4.62 -8.40
CA LYS A 206 31.48 3.63 -8.50
C LYS A 206 31.05 2.30 -7.90
N VAL A 207 30.21 2.34 -6.87
CA VAL A 207 29.59 1.15 -6.24
C VAL A 207 28.07 1.24 -6.32
N ALA A 208 27.41 0.10 -6.44
CA ALA A 208 25.96 0.06 -6.60
C ALA A 208 25.33 -1.20 -6.01
N MET A 209 24.11 -1.04 -5.49
CA MET A 209 23.21 -2.13 -5.13
C MET A 209 22.24 -2.41 -6.28
N SER A 210 22.09 -3.67 -6.68
CA SER A 210 21.23 -4.05 -7.81
C SER A 210 20.59 -5.42 -7.63
N ILE A 211 19.32 -5.56 -8.01
CA ILE A 211 18.62 -6.86 -8.01
C ILE A 211 19.26 -7.83 -9.03
N GLY A 212 19.80 -7.30 -10.12
CA GLY A 212 20.45 -8.10 -11.16
C GLY A 212 21.74 -7.48 -11.69
N PRO A 213 22.47 -8.21 -12.56
CA PRO A 213 23.74 -7.75 -13.11
C PRO A 213 23.56 -6.49 -13.96
N ARG A 214 24.59 -5.63 -13.99
CA ARG A 214 24.61 -4.39 -14.78
C ARG A 214 25.76 -4.41 -15.79
N PRO A 215 25.52 -4.11 -17.08
CA PRO A 215 26.60 -4.01 -18.07
C PRO A 215 27.67 -2.99 -17.66
N GLY A 216 28.94 -3.36 -17.72
CA GLY A 216 30.07 -2.52 -17.30
C GLY A 216 30.37 -2.54 -15.79
N TRP A 217 29.67 -3.37 -15.03
CA TRP A 217 29.91 -3.56 -13.60
C TRP A 217 30.40 -4.98 -13.30
N ARG A 218 31.13 -5.15 -12.22
CA ARG A 218 31.59 -6.43 -11.68
C ARG A 218 30.90 -6.66 -10.34
N GLU A 219 30.42 -7.87 -10.12
CA GLU A 219 29.90 -8.29 -8.82
C GLU A 219 31.05 -8.43 -7.82
N THR A 220 30.96 -7.76 -6.68
CA THR A 220 31.92 -7.81 -5.57
C THR A 220 31.36 -8.53 -4.35
N GLY A 221 30.04 -8.69 -4.27
CA GLY A 221 29.38 -9.40 -3.18
C GLY A 221 27.88 -9.49 -3.35
N ARG A 222 27.19 -10.03 -2.34
CA ARG A 222 25.73 -10.13 -2.30
C ARG A 222 25.20 -9.84 -0.89
N LEU A 223 24.15 -9.05 -0.80
CA LEU A 223 23.34 -8.90 0.40
C LEU A 223 22.18 -9.86 0.34
N ARG A 224 21.92 -10.55 1.44
CA ARG A 224 20.83 -11.53 1.53
C ARG A 224 19.86 -11.17 2.64
N TRP A 225 18.58 -11.43 2.39
CA TRP A 225 17.55 -11.39 3.41
C TRP A 225 16.51 -12.46 3.15
N TYR A 226 15.96 -12.99 4.22
CA TYR A 226 14.82 -13.89 4.15
C TYR A 226 13.54 -13.08 4.08
N ALA A 227 12.69 -13.31 3.08
CA ALA A 227 11.38 -12.67 2.95
C ALA A 227 10.29 -13.61 3.49
N TRP A 228 9.40 -13.08 4.33
CA TRP A 228 8.27 -13.84 4.90
C TRP A 228 7.15 -14.01 3.88
N ILE A 229 7.02 -13.11 2.91
CA ILE A 229 5.91 -13.16 1.95
C ILE A 229 5.92 -14.42 1.08
N ASP A 230 7.09 -14.89 0.67
CA ASP A 230 7.26 -16.09 -0.15
C ASP A 230 8.10 -17.18 0.53
N GLN A 231 8.54 -16.93 1.78
CA GLN A 231 9.32 -17.85 2.59
C GLN A 231 10.66 -18.24 1.95
N GLN A 232 11.27 -17.33 1.17
CA GLN A 232 12.52 -17.56 0.45
C GLN A 232 13.62 -16.54 0.80
N GLU A 233 14.87 -16.91 0.54
CA GLU A 233 16.00 -16.00 0.62
C GLU A 233 16.13 -15.22 -0.69
N HIS A 234 16.15 -13.91 -0.57
CA HIS A 234 16.36 -12.97 -1.67
C HIS A 234 17.73 -12.33 -1.55
N GLU A 235 18.24 -11.88 -2.69
CA GLU A 235 19.54 -11.23 -2.75
C GLU A 235 19.57 -9.95 -3.58
N ILE A 236 20.48 -9.06 -3.20
CA ILE A 236 20.90 -7.88 -3.94
C ILE A 236 22.38 -8.04 -4.24
N LEU A 237 22.76 -7.87 -5.50
CA LEU A 237 24.14 -7.84 -5.92
C LEU A 237 24.79 -6.53 -5.48
N LEU A 238 25.99 -6.65 -4.92
CA LEU A 238 26.91 -5.55 -4.70
C LEU A 238 27.83 -5.48 -5.91
N LEU A 239 27.83 -4.32 -6.54
CA LEU A 239 28.49 -4.11 -7.82
C LEU A 239 29.51 -2.99 -7.69
N GLU A 240 30.62 -3.16 -8.38
CA GLU A 240 31.65 -2.14 -8.56
C GLU A 240 31.86 -1.90 -10.05
N LYS A 241 31.97 -0.63 -10.44
CA LYS A 241 32.17 -0.24 -11.83
C LYS A 241 33.58 -0.65 -12.27
N ARG A 242 33.68 -1.26 -13.46
CA ARG A 242 34.97 -1.68 -14.02
C ARG A 242 35.82 -0.50 -14.48
#